data_AF-A0A946BRW6-F1
#
_entry.id   AF-A0A946BRW6-F1
#
_cell.length_a   1.000
_cell.length_b   1.000
_cell.length_c   1.000
_cell.angle_alpha   90.00
_cell.angle_beta   90.00
_cell.angle_gamma   90.00
#
_symmetry.space_group_name_H-M   'P 1'
#
loop_
_entity.id
_entity.type
_entity.pdbx_description
1 polymer ?
#
loop_
_entity_poly.entity_id
_entity_poly.type
_entity_poly.pdbx_seq_one_letter_code
_entity_poly.pdbx_strand_id
1 'polypeptide(L)'
;MNRFIATVCAAICFAPLQASIADSLNIYTHRQPALLEPILEAYTKKTGITFSTVYAPKGLVQRLQSEGDATPADMVITVDINRVH
;
A
#
# COMPACT_ATOMS: atom_id res chain seq x y z
N MET A 1 21.98 42.48 -5.88
CA MET A 1 21.39 41.40 -5.05
C MET A 1 20.35 40.56 -5.80
N ASN A 2 19.45 41.16 -6.59
CA ASN A 2 18.30 40.44 -7.19
C ASN A 2 18.65 39.42 -8.30
N ARG A 3 19.83 39.52 -8.93
CA ARG A 3 20.25 38.56 -9.99
C ARG A 3 20.63 37.19 -9.43
N PHE A 4 21.13 37.14 -8.19
CA PHE A 4 21.43 35.87 -7.50
C PHE A 4 20.17 35.16 -7.02
N ILE A 5 19.14 35.92 -6.61
CA ILE A 5 17.85 35.36 -6.20
C ILE A 5 17.16 34.66 -7.38
N ALA A 6 17.21 35.26 -8.57
CA ALA A 6 16.61 34.68 -9.79
C ALA A 6 17.26 33.36 -10.22
N THR A 7 18.58 33.21 -10.06
CA THR A 7 19.30 31.97 -10.43
C THR A 7 19.01 30.82 -9.45
N VAL A 8 18.77 31.12 -8.17
CA VAL A 8 18.44 30.10 -7.16
C VAL A 8 17.02 29.55 -7.36
N CYS A 9 16.04 30.38 -7.74
CA CYS A 9 14.68 29.90 -8.03
C CYS A 9 14.60 28.99 -9.26
N ALA A 10 15.42 29.23 -10.30
CA ALA A 10 15.42 28.41 -11.51
C ALA A 10 15.96 26.99 -11.28
N ALA A 11 16.84 26.78 -10.29
CA ALA A 11 17.41 25.46 -9.98
C ALA A 11 16.41 24.53 -9.25
N ILE A 12 15.42 25.08 -8.53
CA ILE A 12 14.45 24.30 -7.76
C ILE A 12 13.37 23.68 -8.67
N CYS A 13 13.10 24.29 -9.84
CA CYS A 13 12.09 23.80 -10.78
C CYS A 13 12.50 22.54 -11.57
N PHE A 14 13.77 22.13 -11.52
CA PHE A 14 14.27 20.98 -12.30
C PHE A 14 14.47 19.69 -11.48
N ALA A 15 14.06 19.66 -10.21
CA ALA A 15 14.10 18.44 -9.43
C ALA A 15 13.11 17.42 -10.01
N PRO A 16 13.55 16.22 -10.43
CA PRO A 16 12.64 15.19 -10.89
C PRO A 16 11.74 14.79 -9.71
N LEU A 17 10.41 14.92 -9.88
CA LEU A 17 9.46 14.28 -8.99
C LEU A 17 9.61 12.77 -9.17
N GLN A 18 10.38 12.15 -8.29
CA GLN A 18 10.35 10.69 -8.15
C GLN A 18 9.01 10.33 -7.54
N ALA A 19 8.17 9.66 -8.33
CA ALA A 19 6.98 9.02 -7.80
C ALA A 19 7.43 7.97 -6.77
N SER A 20 7.13 8.21 -5.49
CA SER A 20 7.34 7.22 -4.44
C SER A 20 6.30 6.12 -4.64
N ILE A 21 6.73 5.01 -5.23
CA ILE A 21 6.00 3.74 -5.14
C ILE A 21 6.32 3.18 -3.76
N ALA A 22 5.29 2.81 -2.98
CA ALA A 22 5.49 2.16 -1.70
C ALA A 22 6.20 0.81 -1.92
N ASP A 23 7.33 0.61 -1.24
CA ASP A 23 8.14 -0.61 -1.35
C ASP A 23 7.44 -1.83 -0.72
N SER A 24 6.49 -1.60 0.18
CA SER A 24 5.68 -2.64 0.83
C SER A 24 4.23 -2.21 1.01
N LEU A 25 3.31 -3.17 0.86
CA LEU A 25 1.87 -2.97 1.07
C LEU A 25 1.33 -3.98 2.08
N ASN A 26 0.42 -3.54 2.95
CA ASN A 26 -0.25 -4.34 3.96
C ASN A 26 -1.64 -4.77 3.45
N ILE A 27 -1.87 -6.08 3.37
CA ILE A 27 -3.11 -6.66 2.85
C ILE A 27 -3.84 -7.42 3.95
N TYR A 28 -5.09 -7.06 4.18
CA TYR A 28 -5.99 -7.71 5.12
C TYR A 28 -6.92 -8.63 4.33
N THR A 29 -6.96 -9.93 4.65
CA THR A 29 -7.58 -10.91 3.75
C THR A 29 -8.39 -12.02 4.43
N HIS A 30 -9.50 -12.37 3.79
CA HIS A 30 -10.29 -13.59 4.07
C HIS A 30 -9.80 -14.81 3.28
N ARG A 31 -8.84 -14.65 2.35
CA ARG A 31 -8.31 -15.74 1.53
C ARG A 31 -7.19 -16.46 2.26
N GLN A 32 -7.21 -17.78 2.18
CA GLN A 32 -6.14 -18.61 2.74
C GLN A 32 -4.78 -18.23 2.14
N PRO A 33 -3.70 -18.20 2.94
CA PRO A 33 -2.37 -17.81 2.46
C PRO A 33 -1.91 -18.64 1.25
N ALA A 34 -2.13 -19.96 1.29
CA ALA A 34 -1.76 -20.88 0.21
C ALA A 34 -2.34 -20.52 -1.18
N LEU A 35 -3.45 -19.77 -1.23
CA LEU A 35 -4.07 -19.32 -2.47
C LEU A 35 -3.60 -17.91 -2.89
N LEU A 36 -3.24 -17.06 -1.92
CA LEU A 36 -2.89 -15.66 -2.16
C LEU A 36 -1.38 -15.47 -2.36
N GLU A 37 -0.56 -16.14 -1.57
CA GLU A 37 0.90 -16.10 -1.62
C GLU A 37 1.49 -16.32 -3.03
N PRO A 38 1.11 -17.34 -3.81
CA PRO A 38 1.70 -17.54 -5.14
C PRO A 38 1.39 -16.38 -6.11
N ILE A 39 0.23 -15.73 -5.94
CA ILE A 39 -0.16 -14.57 -6.76
C ILE A 39 0.67 -13.35 -6.37
N LEU A 40 0.81 -13.10 -5.06
CA LEU A 40 1.62 -12.00 -4.55
C LEU A 40 3.09 -12.18 -4.90
N GLU A 41 3.64 -13.39 -4.78
CA GLU A 41 5.02 -13.69 -5.15
C GLU A 41 5.28 -13.44 -6.64
N ALA A 42 4.36 -13.87 -7.51
CA ALA A 42 4.46 -13.59 -8.94
C ALA A 42 4.42 -12.09 -9.24
N TYR A 43 3.58 -11.34 -8.52
CA TYR A 43 3.51 -9.88 -8.65
C TYR A 43 4.78 -9.19 -8.12
N THR A 44 5.30 -9.63 -6.98
CA THR A 44 6.57 -9.16 -6.40
C THR A 44 7.72 -9.41 -7.36
N LYS A 45 7.81 -10.58 -7.99
CA LYS A 45 8.85 -10.87 -8.99
C LYS A 45 8.80 -9.93 -10.20
N LYS A 46 7.61 -9.46 -10.58
CA LYS A 46 7.41 -8.56 -11.72
C LYS A 46 7.67 -7.09 -11.37
N THR A 47 7.33 -6.68 -10.16
CA THR A 47 7.24 -5.25 -9.79
C THR A 47 8.26 -4.82 -8.73
N GLY A 48 8.83 -5.76 -7.98
CA GLY A 48 9.66 -5.49 -6.81
C GLY A 48 8.87 -5.13 -5.54
N ILE A 49 7.55 -4.95 -5.63
CA ILE A 49 6.70 -4.59 -4.49
C ILE A 49 6.55 -5.77 -3.55
N THR A 50 6.77 -5.55 -2.26
CA THR A 50 6.61 -6.55 -1.21
C THR A 50 5.24 -6.46 -0.54
N PHE A 51 4.78 -7.56 0.04
CA PHE A 51 3.45 -7.62 0.66
C PHE A 51 3.54 -8.22 2.06
N SER A 52 2.89 -7.56 3.02
CA SER A 52 2.63 -8.07 4.36
C SER A 52 1.15 -8.46 4.43
N THR A 53 0.84 -9.72 4.73
CA THR A 53 -0.53 -10.21 4.73
C THR A 53 -1.01 -10.56 6.14
N VAL A 54 -2.24 -10.13 6.45
CA VAL A 54 -2.97 -10.55 7.65
C VAL A 54 -4.17 -11.37 7.21
N TYR A 55 -4.08 -12.68 7.40
CA TYR A 55 -5.20 -13.58 7.19
C TYR A 55 -6.07 -13.64 8.45
N ALA A 56 -7.32 -13.21 8.35
CA ALA A 56 -8.28 -13.32 9.44
C ALA A 56 -9.61 -13.85 8.89
N PRO A 57 -9.95 -15.14 9.02
CA PRO A 57 -11.16 -15.73 8.42
C PRO A 57 -12.48 -15.22 9.01
N LYS A 58 -12.42 -14.60 10.20
CA LYS A 58 -13.52 -13.94 10.91
C LYS A 58 -12.92 -12.74 11.66
N GLY A 59 -13.75 -11.75 11.99
CA GLY A 59 -13.30 -10.63 12.82
C GLY A 59 -12.56 -9.52 12.07
N LEU A 60 -12.36 -9.65 10.74
CA LEU A 60 -11.62 -8.66 9.95
C LEU A 60 -12.30 -7.29 9.97
N VAL A 61 -13.64 -7.26 9.85
CA VAL A 61 -14.43 -6.03 9.90
C VAL A 61 -14.32 -5.36 11.26
N GLN A 62 -14.47 -6.13 12.34
CA GLN A 62 -14.36 -5.63 13.71
C GLN A 62 -12.97 -5.04 13.97
N ARG A 63 -11.93 -5.70 13.46
CA ARG A 63 -10.56 -5.20 13.53
C ARG A 63 -10.41 -3.87 12.78
N LEU A 64 -10.85 -3.80 11.52
CA LEU A 64 -10.80 -2.57 10.73
C LEU A 64 -11.58 -1.43 11.40
N GLN A 65 -12.76 -1.72 11.96
CA GLN A 65 -13.56 -0.75 12.72
C GLN A 65 -12.83 -0.29 13.99
N SER A 66 -12.13 -1.21 14.69
CA SER A 66 -11.36 -0.86 15.88
C SER A 66 -10.10 -0.05 15.58
N GLU A 67 -9.49 -0.27 14.41
CA GLU A 67 -8.31 0.46 13.95
C GLU A 67 -8.68 1.83 13.35
N GLY A 68 -9.85 1.95 12.72
CA GLY A 68 -10.36 3.19 12.14
C GLY A 68 -9.37 3.83 11.16
N ASP A 69 -9.20 5.15 11.28
CA ASP A 69 -8.27 5.93 10.43
C ASP A 69 -6.79 5.57 10.65
N ALA A 70 -6.48 4.85 11.72
CA ALA A 70 -5.12 4.39 12.04
C ALA A 70 -4.83 2.97 11.53
N THR A 71 -5.71 2.40 10.70
CA THR A 71 -5.48 1.07 10.15
C THR A 71 -4.19 1.05 9.30
N PRO A 72 -3.28 0.08 9.53
CA PRO A 72 -2.12 -0.10 8.68
C PRO A 72 -2.48 -0.80 7.37
N ALA A 73 -3.73 -1.22 7.15
CA ALA A 73 -4.15 -1.95 5.96
C ALA A 73 -4.28 -1.02 4.74
N ASP A 74 -3.53 -1.32 3.68
CA ASP A 74 -3.62 -0.61 2.40
C ASP A 74 -4.72 -1.21 1.50
N MET A 75 -5.01 -2.50 1.66
CA MET A 75 -5.99 -3.21 0.87
C MET A 75 -6.71 -4.29 1.66
N VAL A 76 -8.02 -4.45 1.40
CA VAL A 76 -8.82 -5.55 1.91
C VAL A 76 -9.21 -6.49 0.77
N ILE A 77 -8.90 -7.78 0.92
CA ILE A 77 -9.26 -8.84 -0.04
C ILE A 77 -10.26 -9.80 0.62
N THR A 78 -11.49 -9.80 0.10
CA THR A 78 -12.52 -10.73 0.56
C THR A 78 -12.84 -11.80 -0.49
N VAL A 79 -13.36 -12.94 -0.03
CA VAL A 79 -13.93 -14.00 -0.91
C VAL A 79 -15.33 -13.60 -1.37
N ASP A 80 -16.09 -12.94 -0.49
CA ASP A 80 -17.46 -12.47 -0.71
C ASP A 80 -17.61 -11.07 -0.11
N ILE A 81 -18.13 -10.11 -0.89
CA ILE A 81 -18.37 -8.74 -0.43
C ILE A 81 -19.45 -8.69 0.66
N ASN A 82 -20.30 -9.71 0.75
CA ASN A 82 -21.23 -9.90 1.86
C ASN A 82 -20.55 -10.34 3.16
N ARG A 83 -19.24 -10.16 3.31
CA ARG A 83 -18.53 -10.37 4.58
C ARG A 83 -17.97 -9.08 5.16
N VAL A 84 -18.25 -7.93 4.54
CA VAL A 84 -17.62 -6.64 4.83
C VAL A 84 -18.60 -5.63 5.45
N HIS A 85 -19.60 -6.12 6.18
CA HIS A 85 -20.58 -5.30 6.90
C HIS A 85 -20.40 -5.38 8.41
#